data_AF-A0A484LQK4-F1
#
_entry.id   AF-A0A484LQK4-F1
#
_cell.length_a   1.000
_cell.length_b   1.000
_cell.length_c   1.000
_cell.angle_alpha   90.00
_cell.angle_beta   90.00
_cell.angle_gamma   90.00
#
_symmetry.space_group_name_H-M   'P 1'
#
loop_
_entity.id
_entity.type
_entity.pdbx_description
1 polymer ?
#
loop_
_entity_poly.entity_id
_entity_poly.type
_entity_poly.pdbx_seq_one_letter_code
_entity_poly.pdbx_strand_id
1 'polypeptide(L)'
;MLDDRRFPKMHLDLQRLLLVISYGEQVYPRVKEKCSSKEWFSGEDIVSLEELIGRLRRLKENVGFIANRVTAVQAGLDSWQSEQINRKLYYLSFLSIVFLPLSVITGVFGMNVGGVPWTNQREEELKDGFRNVMLLCVAMLVFVLLCFLFPTLYSQLMAWRRRRAMRRSWSINCRSFVKRGTGGVDRNGRGGAGYLRLY
;
A
#
# COMPACT_ATOMS: atom_id res chain seq x y z
N MET A 1 -3.91 5.41 -22.11
CA MET A 1 -3.18 6.53 -21.51
C MET A 1 -4.20 7.55 -21.04
N LEU A 2 -4.76 7.37 -19.85
CA LEU A 2 -5.58 8.41 -19.21
C LEU A 2 -4.63 9.55 -18.83
N ASP A 3 -4.97 10.75 -19.26
CA ASP A 3 -4.14 11.95 -19.22
C ASP A 3 -3.68 12.28 -17.79
N ASP A 4 -2.42 11.99 -17.45
CA ASP A 4 -1.78 12.22 -16.13
C ASP A 4 -1.95 13.67 -15.64
N ARG A 5 -2.20 14.61 -16.55
CA ARG A 5 -2.42 16.03 -16.22
C ARG A 5 -3.84 16.35 -15.80
N ARG A 6 -4.82 15.47 -16.04
CA ARG A 6 -6.25 15.77 -15.86
C ARG A 6 -6.72 15.53 -14.44
N PHE A 7 -6.20 14.50 -13.76
CA PHE A 7 -6.52 14.18 -12.37
C PHE A 7 -6.09 15.25 -11.34
N PRO A 8 -4.84 15.76 -11.36
CA PRO A 8 -4.44 16.81 -10.42
C PRO A 8 -5.21 18.13 -10.67
N LYS A 9 -5.53 18.45 -11.92
CA LYS A 9 -6.38 19.60 -12.26
C LYS A 9 -7.80 19.42 -11.71
N MET A 10 -8.39 18.24 -11.89
CA MET A 10 -9.72 17.93 -11.40
C MET A 10 -9.82 18.04 -9.88
N HIS A 11 -8.82 17.57 -9.13
CA HIS A 11 -8.77 17.73 -7.68
C HIS A 11 -8.72 19.21 -7.27
N LEU A 12 -7.88 20.01 -7.93
CA LEU A 12 -7.75 21.44 -7.66
C LEU A 12 -9.04 22.21 -7.98
N ASP A 13 -9.70 21.88 -9.09
CA ASP A 13 -10.95 22.49 -9.52
C ASP A 13 -12.11 22.10 -8.57
N LEU A 14 -12.15 20.85 -8.10
CA LEU A 14 -13.10 20.40 -7.06
C LEU A 14 -12.90 21.15 -5.75
N GLN A 15 -11.65 21.34 -5.31
CA GLN A 15 -11.34 22.11 -4.10
C GLN A 15 -11.76 23.59 -4.24
N ARG A 16 -11.48 24.21 -5.39
CA ARG A 16 -11.91 25.59 -5.68
C ARG A 16 -13.43 25.69 -5.66
N LEU A 17 -14.12 24.75 -6.29
CA LEU A 17 -15.58 24.74 -6.34
C LEU A 17 -16.20 24.54 -4.96
N LEU A 18 -15.62 23.66 -4.12
CA LEU A 18 -16.01 23.53 -2.71
C LEU A 18 -15.83 24.82 -1.93
N LEU A 19 -14.73 25.54 -2.16
CA LEU A 19 -14.43 26.78 -1.48
C LEU A 19 -15.43 27.87 -1.85
N VAL A 20 -15.77 27.98 -3.13
CA VAL A 20 -16.82 28.91 -3.63
C VAL A 20 -18.18 28.56 -3.03
N ILE A 21 -18.58 27.29 -3.03
CA ILE A 21 -19.85 26.85 -2.43
C ILE A 21 -19.87 27.11 -0.92
N SER A 22 -18.76 26.83 -0.23
CA SER A 22 -18.63 27.08 1.21
C SER A 22 -18.72 28.57 1.54
N TYR A 23 -18.19 29.43 0.68
CA TYR A 23 -18.33 30.87 0.82
C TYR A 23 -19.77 31.30 0.61
N GLY A 24 -20.43 30.80 -0.43
CA GLY A 24 -21.86 31.04 -0.67
C GLY A 24 -22.71 30.70 0.56
N GLU A 25 -22.49 29.52 1.15
CA GLU A 25 -23.23 29.08 2.33
C GLU A 25 -23.05 29.99 3.57
N GLN A 26 -21.95 30.72 3.68
CA GLN A 26 -21.77 31.73 4.74
C GLN A 26 -22.47 33.06 4.42
N VAL A 27 -22.56 33.42 3.14
CA VAL A 27 -23.12 34.68 2.68
C VAL A 27 -24.65 34.64 2.65
N TYR A 28 -25.27 33.55 2.18
CA TYR A 28 -26.73 33.48 2.02
C TYR A 28 -27.52 33.67 3.33
N PRO A 29 -27.11 33.10 4.49
CA PRO A 29 -27.77 33.38 5.77
C PRO A 29 -27.65 34.85 6.19
N ARG A 30 -26.50 35.49 5.94
CA ARG A 30 -26.29 36.92 6.21
C ARG A 30 -27.17 37.80 5.33
N VAL A 31 -27.34 37.42 4.07
CA VAL A 31 -28.25 38.09 3.13
C VAL A 31 -29.70 37.91 3.59
N LYS A 32 -30.10 36.69 3.98
CA LYS A 32 -31.43 36.41 4.54
C LYS A 32 -31.74 37.30 5.73
N GLU A 33 -30.81 37.40 6.68
CA GLU A 33 -30.95 38.23 7.89
C GLU A 33 -31.13 39.72 7.55
N LYS A 34 -30.37 40.24 6.58
CA LYS A 34 -30.45 41.65 6.13
C LYS A 34 -31.68 41.95 5.28
N CYS A 35 -32.18 40.97 4.52
CA CYS A 35 -33.38 41.11 3.69
C CYS A 35 -34.66 41.00 4.53
N SER A 36 -34.67 40.11 5.52
CA SER A 36 -35.81 39.92 6.44
C SER A 36 -36.13 41.15 7.28
N SER A 37 -35.19 42.10 7.42
CA SER A 37 -35.40 43.36 8.13
C SER A 37 -35.98 44.48 7.26
N LYS A 38 -36.28 44.24 5.97
CA LYS A 38 -36.80 45.26 5.05
C LYS A 38 -38.26 44.99 4.68
N GLU A 39 -39.05 46.05 4.59
CA GLU A 39 -40.50 45.99 4.35
C GLU A 39 -40.90 45.45 2.96
N TRP A 40 -39.99 45.46 1.99
CA TRP A 40 -40.26 44.99 0.62
C TRP A 40 -39.98 43.50 0.41
N PHE A 41 -39.54 42.78 1.45
CA PHE A 41 -39.21 41.35 1.37
C PHE A 41 -40.37 40.53 1.95
N SER A 42 -41.09 39.80 1.09
CA SER A 42 -42.27 39.04 1.51
C SER A 42 -41.88 37.76 2.26
N GLY A 43 -42.80 37.22 3.07
CA GLY A 43 -42.61 35.91 3.71
C GLY A 43 -42.38 34.77 2.72
N GLU A 44 -42.96 34.86 1.52
CA GLU A 44 -42.76 33.89 0.43
C GLU A 44 -41.32 33.90 -0.11
N ASP A 45 -40.68 35.08 -0.17
CA ASP A 45 -39.29 35.24 -0.59
C ASP A 45 -38.33 34.64 0.45
N ILE A 46 -38.66 34.76 1.74
CA ILE A 46 -37.89 34.16 2.85
C ILE A 46 -37.90 32.64 2.74
N VAL A 47 -39.07 32.04 2.49
CA VAL A 47 -39.21 30.59 2.31
C VAL A 47 -38.45 30.11 1.08
N SER A 48 -38.55 30.84 -0.03
CA SER A 48 -37.81 30.53 -1.27
C SER A 48 -36.30 30.58 -1.06
N LEU A 49 -35.81 31.59 -0.32
CA LEU A 49 -34.39 31.73 0.01
C LEU A 49 -33.90 30.61 0.95
N GLU A 50 -34.73 30.19 1.91
CA GLU A 50 -34.44 29.04 2.78
C GLU A 50 -34.28 27.76 1.98
N GLU A 51 -35.16 27.53 0.99
CA GLU A 51 -35.07 26.36 0.12
C GLU A 51 -33.79 26.40 -0.73
N LEU A 52 -33.41 27.56 -1.26
CA LEU A 52 -32.16 27.74 -2.00
C LEU A 52 -30.92 27.46 -1.14
N ILE A 53 -30.91 27.93 0.12
CA ILE A 53 -29.84 27.62 1.08
C ILE A 53 -29.77 26.10 1.33
N GLY A 54 -30.92 25.45 1.49
CA GLY A 54 -31.01 24.00 1.64
C GLY A 54 -30.46 23.24 0.43
N ARG A 55 -30.77 23.70 -0.79
CA ARG A 55 -30.24 23.12 -2.04
C ARG A 55 -28.73 23.32 -2.15
N LEU A 56 -28.21 24.49 -1.80
CA LEU A 56 -26.78 24.78 -1.80
C LEU A 56 -26.02 23.89 -0.80
N ARG A 57 -26.58 23.67 0.39
CA ARG A 57 -26.00 22.80 1.41
C ARG A 57 -25.90 21.35 0.93
N ARG A 58 -26.96 20.82 0.31
CA ARG A 58 -26.93 19.48 -0.31
C ARG A 58 -25.91 19.41 -1.45
N LEU A 59 -25.80 20.46 -2.26
CA LEU A 59 -24.79 20.51 -3.33
C LEU A 59 -23.37 20.48 -2.75
N LYS A 60 -23.09 21.23 -1.68
CA LYS A 60 -21.81 21.23 -0.96
C LYS A 60 -21.44 19.83 -0.49
N GLU A 61 -22.38 19.12 0.13
CA GLU A 61 -22.19 17.74 0.61
C GLU A 61 -21.89 16.78 -0.53
N ASN A 62 -22.65 16.85 -1.63
CA ASN A 62 -22.44 16.02 -2.81
C ASN A 62 -21.07 16.26 -3.45
N VAL A 63 -20.69 17.51 -3.64
CA VAL A 63 -19.35 17.87 -4.17
C VAL A 63 -18.26 17.42 -3.19
N GLY A 64 -18.48 17.57 -1.88
CA GLY A 64 -17.54 17.15 -0.84
C GLY A 64 -17.29 15.64 -0.89
N PHE A 65 -18.34 14.86 -1.08
CA PHE A 65 -18.23 13.41 -1.27
C PHE A 65 -17.44 13.05 -2.53
N ILE A 66 -17.70 13.73 -3.65
CA ILE A 66 -16.95 13.51 -4.90
C ILE A 66 -15.47 13.85 -4.71
N ALA A 67 -15.17 14.99 -4.08
CA ALA A 67 -13.80 15.40 -3.81
C ALA A 67 -13.05 14.36 -2.96
N ASN A 68 -13.65 13.89 -1.87
CA ASN A 68 -13.07 12.84 -1.03
C ASN A 68 -12.80 11.55 -1.80
N ARG A 69 -13.73 11.14 -2.69
CA ARG A 69 -13.51 9.96 -3.54
C ARG A 69 -12.38 10.17 -4.54
N VAL A 70 -12.28 11.34 -5.15
CA VAL A 70 -11.18 11.67 -6.06
C VAL A 70 -9.84 11.65 -5.33
N THR A 71 -9.76 12.22 -4.13
CA THR A 71 -8.54 12.18 -3.30
C THR A 71 -8.15 10.74 -2.94
N ALA A 72 -9.12 9.89 -2.59
CA ALA A 72 -8.85 8.48 -2.30
C ALA A 72 -8.33 7.71 -3.53
N VAL A 73 -8.91 7.97 -4.72
CA VAL A 73 -8.45 7.37 -5.98
C VAL A 73 -7.04 7.86 -6.33
N GLN A 74 -6.75 9.15 -6.15
CA GLN A 74 -5.43 9.72 -6.38
C GLN A 74 -4.38 9.05 -5.50
N ALA A 75 -4.64 8.93 -4.19
CA ALA A 75 -3.74 8.26 -3.26
C ALA A 75 -3.51 6.78 -3.64
N GLY A 76 -4.54 6.09 -4.12
CA GLY A 76 -4.43 4.72 -4.64
C GLY A 76 -3.58 4.62 -5.91
N LEU A 77 -3.72 5.59 -6.83
CA LEU A 77 -2.92 5.66 -8.05
C LEU A 77 -1.45 5.95 -7.74
N ASP A 78 -1.18 6.91 -6.85
CA ASP A 78 0.17 7.26 -6.42
C ASP A 78 0.85 6.05 -5.78
N SER A 79 0.15 5.33 -4.90
CA SER A 79 0.63 4.09 -4.30
C SER A 79 0.94 3.01 -5.35
N TRP A 80 0.04 2.82 -6.32
CA TRP A 80 0.26 1.86 -7.41
C TRP A 80 1.45 2.25 -8.28
N GLN A 81 1.60 3.53 -8.60
CA GLN A 81 2.72 4.05 -9.39
C GLN A 81 4.05 3.88 -8.64
N SER A 82 4.09 4.19 -7.34
CA SER A 82 5.25 3.94 -6.50
C SER A 82 5.63 2.46 -6.48
N GLU A 83 4.66 1.55 -6.42
CA GLU A 83 4.92 0.11 -6.50
C GLU A 83 5.54 -0.29 -7.84
N GLN A 84 5.04 0.25 -8.97
CA GLN A 84 5.63 -0.01 -10.29
C GLN A 84 7.06 0.53 -10.39
N ILE A 85 7.32 1.73 -9.88
CA ILE A 85 8.65 2.34 -9.86
C ILE A 85 9.59 1.49 -9.00
N ASN A 86 9.16 1.12 -7.80
CA ASN A 86 9.95 0.31 -6.89
C ASN A 86 10.28 -1.06 -7.50
N ARG A 87 9.33 -1.69 -8.19
CA ARG A 87 9.55 -2.93 -8.94
C ARG A 87 10.56 -2.76 -10.07
N LYS A 88 10.50 -1.66 -10.81
CA LYS A 88 11.50 -1.36 -11.87
C LYS A 88 12.88 -1.11 -11.28
N LEU A 89 12.98 -0.34 -10.21
CA LEU A 89 14.23 -0.10 -9.48
C LEU A 89 14.84 -1.40 -8.95
N TYR A 90 14.00 -2.31 -8.43
CA TYR A 90 14.46 -3.63 -8.01
C TYR A 90 15.15 -4.40 -9.16
N TYR A 91 14.55 -4.41 -10.35
CA TYR A 91 15.16 -5.06 -11.52
C TYR A 91 16.45 -4.36 -11.99
N LEU A 92 16.49 -3.02 -11.97
CA LEU A 92 17.70 -2.27 -12.31
C LEU A 92 18.83 -2.54 -11.32
N SER A 93 18.55 -2.49 -10.02
CA SER A 93 19.53 -2.82 -8.97
C SER A 93 20.04 -4.25 -9.09
N PHE A 94 19.16 -5.21 -9.38
CA PHE A 94 19.56 -6.60 -9.64
C PHE A 94 20.54 -6.68 -10.82
N LEU A 95 20.23 -6.00 -11.93
CA LEU A 95 21.09 -5.96 -13.11
C LEU A 95 22.45 -5.33 -12.80
N SER A 96 22.48 -4.24 -12.02
CA SER A 96 23.72 -3.59 -11.59
C SER A 96 24.60 -4.52 -10.75
N ILE A 97 24.02 -5.27 -9.80
CA ILE A 97 24.80 -6.20 -8.96
C ILE A 97 25.40 -7.33 -9.82
N VAL A 98 24.71 -7.78 -10.87
CA VAL A 98 25.22 -8.78 -11.82
C VAL A 98 26.33 -8.19 -12.71
N PHE A 99 26.17 -6.95 -13.20
CA PHE A 99 27.14 -6.34 -14.10
C PHE A 99 28.36 -5.72 -13.41
N LEU A 100 28.28 -5.39 -12.12
CA LEU A 100 29.42 -4.87 -11.37
C LEU A 100 30.65 -5.82 -11.42
N PRO A 101 30.55 -7.11 -11.03
CA PRO A 101 31.70 -8.02 -11.09
C PRO A 101 32.14 -8.27 -12.53
N LEU A 102 31.20 -8.39 -13.48
CA LEU A 102 31.52 -8.55 -14.91
C LEU A 102 32.33 -7.37 -15.44
N SER A 103 31.92 -6.14 -15.10
CA SER A 103 32.62 -4.90 -15.47
C SER A 103 34.04 -4.84 -14.89
N VAL A 104 34.23 -5.31 -13.64
CA VAL A 104 35.56 -5.38 -13.03
C VAL A 104 36.47 -6.34 -13.79
N ILE A 105 35.97 -7.53 -14.15
CA ILE A 105 36.72 -8.52 -14.93
C ILE A 105 37.16 -7.92 -16.26
N THR A 106 36.21 -7.43 -17.04
CA THR A 106 36.50 -6.88 -18.38
C THR A 106 37.39 -5.64 -18.29
N GLY A 107 37.28 -4.84 -17.23
CA GLY A 107 38.15 -3.71 -16.96
C GLY A 107 39.60 -4.14 -16.69
N VAL A 108 39.82 -5.09 -15.78
CA VAL A 108 41.16 -5.59 -15.43
C VAL A 108 41.84 -6.25 -16.62
N PHE A 109 41.10 -7.03 -17.44
CA PHE A 109 41.66 -7.66 -18.65
C PHE A 109 41.81 -6.70 -19.84
N GLY A 110 41.04 -5.61 -19.88
CA GLY A 110 41.09 -4.59 -20.94
C GLY A 110 42.14 -3.50 -20.71
N MET A 111 42.61 -3.33 -19.47
CA MET A 111 43.77 -2.50 -19.19
C MET A 111 44.99 -3.14 -19.85
N ASN A 112 45.65 -2.39 -20.73
CA ASN A 112 46.86 -2.83 -21.45
C ASN A 112 48.09 -2.83 -20.50
N VAL A 113 47.94 -3.43 -19.32
CA VAL A 113 48.96 -3.57 -18.29
C VAL A 113 49.67 -4.90 -18.50
N GLY A 114 50.93 -4.83 -18.94
CA GLY A 114 51.79 -6.01 -19.00
C GLY A 114 51.94 -6.62 -17.59
N GLY A 115 51.77 -7.94 -17.47
CA GLY A 115 51.87 -8.63 -16.19
C GLY A 115 50.55 -8.74 -15.41
N VAL A 116 49.43 -8.96 -16.11
CA VAL A 116 48.24 -9.55 -15.47
C VAL A 116 48.70 -10.82 -14.74
N PRO A 117 48.35 -11.03 -13.45
CA PRO A 117 48.66 -12.29 -12.79
C PRO A 117 48.18 -13.40 -13.72
N TRP A 118 49.08 -14.36 -14.02
CA TRP A 118 48.85 -15.50 -14.90
C TRP A 118 49.17 -15.40 -16.41
N THR A 119 49.82 -14.34 -16.92
CA THR A 119 50.35 -14.35 -18.30
C THR A 119 51.76 -14.96 -18.44
N ASN A 120 52.54 -15.00 -17.36
CA ASN A 120 53.90 -15.58 -17.37
C ASN A 120 53.89 -17.03 -16.89
N GLN A 121 53.72 -17.98 -17.83
CA GLN A 121 53.77 -19.43 -17.59
C GLN A 121 55.21 -19.96 -17.42
N ARG A 122 56.00 -19.39 -16.50
CA ARG A 122 57.38 -19.87 -16.23
C ARG A 122 57.51 -20.74 -14.98
N GLU A 123 56.50 -20.82 -14.13
CA GLU A 123 56.51 -21.66 -12.92
C GLU A 123 55.34 -22.66 -12.96
N GLU A 124 55.64 -23.94 -12.77
CA GLU A 124 54.72 -25.08 -12.98
C GLU A 124 53.52 -25.13 -12.00
N GLU A 125 53.50 -24.33 -10.94
CA GLU A 125 52.43 -24.32 -9.93
C GLU A 125 51.22 -23.40 -10.28
N LEU A 126 51.29 -22.57 -11.33
CA LEU A 126 50.29 -21.54 -11.63
C LEU A 126 49.59 -21.69 -13.01
N LYS A 127 49.53 -22.91 -13.55
CA LYS A 127 49.00 -23.21 -14.90
C LYS A 127 47.55 -22.79 -15.18
N ASP A 128 46.72 -22.55 -14.15
CA ASP A 128 45.25 -22.40 -14.31
C ASP A 128 44.68 -21.07 -13.81
N GLY A 129 45.48 -20.02 -13.88
CA GLY A 129 45.09 -18.71 -13.38
C GLY A 129 43.86 -18.06 -13.97
N PHE A 130 43.80 -18.02 -15.30
CA PHE A 130 42.63 -17.56 -16.03
C PHE A 130 41.37 -18.35 -15.60
N ARG A 131 41.51 -19.67 -15.45
CA ARG A 131 40.43 -20.55 -14.97
C ARG A 131 40.01 -20.22 -13.54
N ASN A 132 40.97 -19.91 -12.65
CA ASN A 132 40.68 -19.52 -11.28
C ASN A 132 39.95 -18.16 -11.19
N VAL A 133 40.30 -17.16 -12.02
CA VAL A 133 39.56 -15.89 -12.09
C VAL A 133 38.15 -16.10 -12.59
N MET A 134 38.00 -16.91 -13.65
CA MET A 134 36.70 -17.24 -14.23
C MET A 134 35.84 -17.98 -13.20
N LEU A 135 36.41 -18.95 -12.48
CA LEU A 135 35.75 -19.66 -11.37
C LEU A 135 35.38 -18.71 -10.22
N LEU A 136 36.25 -17.78 -9.82
CA LEU A 136 35.97 -16.82 -8.75
C LEU A 136 34.81 -15.89 -9.15
N CYS A 137 34.74 -15.49 -10.42
CA CYS A 137 33.67 -14.64 -10.91
C CYS A 137 32.34 -15.37 -11.05
N VAL A 138 32.36 -16.61 -11.54
CA VAL A 138 31.18 -17.48 -11.53
C VAL A 138 30.73 -17.74 -10.09
N ALA A 139 31.66 -17.98 -9.16
CA ALA A 139 31.34 -18.17 -7.75
C ALA A 139 30.72 -16.92 -7.11
N MET A 140 31.25 -15.72 -7.39
CA MET A 140 30.63 -14.46 -6.93
C MET A 140 29.24 -14.24 -7.53
N LEU A 141 29.04 -14.55 -8.82
CA LEU A 141 27.72 -14.49 -9.46
C LEU A 141 26.73 -15.47 -8.82
N VAL A 142 27.16 -16.71 -8.59
CA VAL A 142 26.35 -17.75 -7.94
C VAL A 142 26.03 -17.37 -6.49
N PHE A 143 27.00 -16.79 -5.77
CA PHE A 143 26.79 -16.29 -4.41
C PHE A 143 25.76 -15.16 -4.37
N VAL A 144 25.86 -14.18 -5.27
CA VAL A 144 24.85 -13.11 -5.42
C VAL A 144 23.48 -13.67 -5.74
N LEU A 145 23.39 -14.60 -6.70
CA LEU A 145 22.14 -15.26 -7.07
C LEU A 145 21.55 -16.03 -5.88
N LEU A 146 22.38 -16.75 -5.12
CA LEU A 146 21.96 -17.43 -3.89
C LEU A 146 21.46 -16.45 -2.82
N CYS A 147 22.17 -15.34 -2.59
CA CYS A 147 21.72 -14.30 -1.66
C CYS A 147 20.37 -13.68 -2.06
N PHE A 148 20.02 -13.65 -3.35
CA PHE A 148 18.71 -13.19 -3.84
C PHE A 148 17.63 -14.29 -3.83
N LEU A 149 18.00 -15.55 -4.11
CA LEU A 149 17.11 -16.71 -4.06
C LEU A 149 16.75 -17.10 -2.62
N PHE A 150 17.67 -16.91 -1.67
CA PHE A 150 17.47 -17.28 -0.28
C PHE A 150 16.29 -16.55 0.39
N PRO A 151 16.14 -15.21 0.34
CA PRO A 151 14.99 -14.51 0.92
C PRO A 151 13.67 -14.84 0.20
N THR A 152 13.70 -15.04 -1.11
CA THR A 152 12.51 -15.44 -1.88
C THR A 152 12.05 -16.85 -1.51
N LEU A 153 12.96 -17.84 -1.48
CA LEU A 153 12.70 -19.20 -1.02
C LEU A 153 12.30 -19.25 0.46
N TYR A 154 12.97 -18.48 1.32
CA TYR A 154 12.69 -18.42 2.76
C TYR A 154 11.27 -17.90 3.02
N SER A 155 10.84 -16.85 2.31
CA SER A 155 9.49 -16.33 2.44
C SER A 155 8.43 -17.36 2.06
N GLN A 156 8.65 -18.14 1.00
CA GLN A 156 7.73 -19.18 0.55
C GLN A 156 7.72 -20.37 1.50
N LEU A 157 8.89 -20.80 1.98
CA LEU A 157 9.01 -21.90 2.93
C LEU A 157 8.35 -21.55 4.26
N MET A 158 8.50 -20.32 4.74
CA MET A 158 7.86 -19.85 5.97
C MET A 158 6.36 -19.57 5.80
N ALA A 159 5.91 -19.09 4.65
CA ALA A 159 4.48 -18.98 4.33
C ALA A 159 3.81 -20.37 4.23
N TRP A 160 4.51 -21.34 3.65
CA TRP A 160 4.07 -22.73 3.60
C TRP A 160 4.12 -23.41 4.99
N ARG A 161 5.14 -23.12 5.81
CA ARG A 161 5.23 -23.58 7.20
C ARG A 161 4.10 -23.00 8.06
N ARG A 162 3.75 -21.73 7.89
CA ARG A 162 2.55 -21.11 8.51
C ARG A 162 1.25 -21.80 8.07
N ARG A 163 1.08 -22.09 6.78
CA ARG A 163 -0.07 -22.86 6.28
C ARG A 163 -0.15 -24.27 6.86
N ARG A 164 0.99 -24.95 7.06
CA ARG A 164 1.02 -26.27 7.73
C ARG A 164 0.77 -26.20 9.24
N ALA A 165 1.17 -25.12 9.91
CA ALA A 165 0.87 -24.91 11.34
C ALA A 165 -0.64 -24.72 11.59
N MET A 166 -1.35 -23.99 10.72
CA MET A 166 -2.81 -23.82 10.79
C MET A 166 -3.58 -25.16 10.64
N ARG A 167 -3.10 -26.10 9.82
CA ARG A 167 -3.72 -27.44 9.73
C ARG A 167 -3.59 -28.25 11.02
N ARG A 168 -2.53 -28.04 11.82
CA ARG A 168 -2.36 -28.70 13.12
C ARG A 168 -3.21 -28.08 14.22
N SER A 169 -3.48 -26.77 14.20
CA SER A 169 -4.37 -26.15 15.20
C SER A 169 -5.85 -26.51 14.98
N TRP A 170 -6.27 -26.77 13.74
CA TRP A 170 -7.63 -27.21 13.43
C TRP A 170 -7.97 -28.59 14.02
N SER A 171 -7.02 -29.55 14.02
CA SER A 171 -7.27 -30.88 14.59
C SER A 171 -7.31 -30.91 16.12
N ILE A 172 -6.64 -29.97 16.78
CA ILE A 172 -6.63 -29.86 18.25
C ILE A 172 -7.93 -29.25 18.76
N ASN A 173 -8.47 -28.23 18.06
CA ASN A 173 -9.71 -27.57 18.49
C ASN A 173 -10.98 -28.39 18.17
N CYS A 174 -10.97 -29.23 17.13
CA CYS A 174 -12.08 -30.18 16.90
C CYS A 174 -12.17 -31.27 17.98
N ARG A 175 -11.04 -31.68 18.57
CA ARG A 175 -11.02 -32.68 19.66
C ARG A 175 -11.46 -32.13 21.01
N SER A 176 -11.30 -30.83 21.27
CA SER A 176 -11.81 -30.18 22.49
C SER A 176 -13.33 -30.00 22.46
N PHE A 177 -13.90 -29.79 21.27
CA PHE A 177 -15.36 -29.60 21.10
C PHE A 177 -16.15 -30.91 21.28
N VAL A 178 -15.62 -32.06 20.83
CA VAL A 178 -16.29 -33.36 20.97
C VAL A 178 -16.30 -33.88 22.42
N LYS A 179 -15.37 -33.45 23.27
CA LYS A 179 -15.27 -33.92 24.66
C LYS A 179 -16.22 -33.21 25.65
N ARG A 180 -17.02 -32.24 25.18
CA ARG A 180 -18.00 -31.50 26.01
C ARG A 180 -19.46 -31.94 25.82
N GLY A 181 -19.72 -32.95 24.99
CA GLY A 181 -21.08 -33.38 24.61
C GLY A 181 -21.70 -34.53 25.40
N THR A 182 -21.02 -35.12 26.38
CA THR A 182 -21.54 -36.27 27.15
C THR A 182 -21.35 -36.03 28.65
N GLY A 183 -22.31 -35.35 29.26
CA GLY A 183 -22.33 -35.11 30.69
C GLY A 183 -23.63 -34.47 31.16
N GLY A 184 -24.65 -35.31 31.39
CA GLY A 184 -25.66 -35.09 32.43
C GLY A 184 -26.77 -34.09 32.13
N VAL A 185 -27.86 -34.59 31.56
CA VAL A 185 -29.21 -34.07 31.80
C VAL A 185 -29.62 -34.51 33.21
N ASP A 186 -29.96 -33.58 34.10
CA ASP A 186 -31.04 -33.84 35.07
C ASP A 186 -31.69 -32.55 35.62
N ARG A 187 -32.96 -32.40 35.23
CA ARG A 187 -34.16 -32.03 36.00
C ARG A 187 -34.12 -30.95 37.10
N ASN A 188 -34.92 -29.91 36.81
CA ASN A 188 -36.13 -29.51 37.55
C ASN A 188 -36.01 -28.54 38.74
N GLY A 189 -36.87 -27.51 38.76
CA GLY A 189 -37.34 -26.88 40.00
C GLY A 189 -37.27 -25.35 40.11
N ARG A 190 -38.40 -24.70 39.81
CA ARG A 190 -39.03 -23.57 40.55
C ARG A 190 -38.18 -22.39 41.05
N GLY A 191 -38.51 -21.21 40.51
CA GLY A 191 -39.13 -20.12 41.28
C GLY A 191 -38.24 -19.17 42.09
N GLY A 192 -38.39 -17.87 41.83
CA GLY A 192 -38.34 -16.84 42.89
C GLY A 192 -37.16 -15.86 42.83
N ALA A 193 -37.52 -14.60 42.54
CA ALA A 193 -37.05 -13.37 43.18
C ALA A 193 -35.54 -13.03 43.21
N GLY A 194 -35.22 -11.83 42.70
CA GLY A 194 -33.92 -11.21 42.94
C GLY A 194 -33.65 -9.96 42.12
N TYR A 195 -34.48 -8.92 42.26
CA TYR A 195 -34.02 -7.55 41.99
C TYR A 195 -32.93 -7.22 43.02
N LEU A 196 -31.72 -6.85 42.56
CA LEU A 196 -31.03 -5.61 42.94
C LEU A 196 -29.59 -5.57 42.38
N ARG A 197 -29.28 -4.41 41.78
CA ARG A 197 -28.13 -3.55 42.05
C ARG A 197 -26.73 -4.14 41.80
N LEU A 198 -25.99 -3.51 40.91
CA LEU A 198 -24.59 -3.16 41.17
C LEU A 198 -24.28 -1.83 40.50
N TYR A 199 -23.51 -1.05 41.25
CA TYR A 199 -23.04 0.31 40.98
C TYR A 199 -22.11 0.38 39.76
#